data_AF-A0A1C3KL73-F1
#
_entry.id   AF-A0A1C3KL73-F1
#
_cell.length_a   1.000
_cell.length_b   1.000
_cell.length_c   1.000
_cell.angle_alpha   90.00
_cell.angle_beta   90.00
_cell.angle_gamma   90.00
#
_symmetry.space_group_name_H-M   'P 1'
#
loop_
_entity.id
_entity.type
_entity.pdbx_description
1 polymer ?
#
loop_
_entity_poly.entity_id
_entity_poly.type
_entity_poly.pdbx_seq_one_letter_code
_entity_poly.pdbx_strand_id
1 'polypeptide(L)'
;MNCVVLFVIVVAIVTVLDLYENIPKFYARKLAHMFCGMIILLFDMSIHEEKISTYLCADSCVNQNSYCVYFIYIIAVTSVLRCFYYPFRFGAYADKGIIIYNIIVSLFFFFKLRLYVLTPIFFADPMAAIVGRNFPTYSIYKKKTLQGTLTCFFVSLISLYYVGNYLHILILSLSLCLMELFGGTFDNFLMCFPLFIYMMFFNV
;
A
#
# COMPACT_ATOMS: atom_id res chain seq x y z
N MET A 1 7.75 -1.94 -17.54
CA MET A 1 7.51 -3.41 -17.53
C MET A 1 6.08 -3.66 -18.03
N ASN A 2 5.78 -4.76 -18.74
CA ASN A 2 4.44 -4.92 -19.35
C ASN A 2 3.34 -5.00 -18.25
N CYS A 3 2.34 -4.12 -18.30
CA CYS A 3 1.23 -4.08 -17.34
C CYS A 3 0.45 -5.39 -17.24
N VAL A 4 0.34 -6.15 -18.33
CA VAL A 4 -0.30 -7.48 -18.31
C VAL A 4 0.51 -8.46 -17.46
N VAL A 5 1.83 -8.42 -17.55
CA VAL A 5 2.72 -9.26 -16.74
C VAL A 5 2.59 -8.90 -15.27
N LEU A 6 2.58 -7.60 -14.93
CA LEU A 6 2.33 -7.14 -13.57
C LEU A 6 0.99 -7.62 -13.03
N PHE A 7 -0.08 -7.55 -13.83
CA PHE A 7 -1.41 -8.02 -13.44
C PHE A 7 -1.41 -9.53 -13.14
N VAL A 8 -0.81 -10.32 -14.03
CA VAL A 8 -0.69 -11.78 -13.85
C VAL A 8 0.11 -12.09 -12.57
N ILE A 9 1.18 -11.35 -12.29
CA ILE A 9 1.98 -11.52 -11.07
C ILE A 9 1.15 -11.23 -9.81
N VAL A 10 0.35 -10.14 -9.77
CA VAL A 10 -0.51 -9.85 -8.61
C VAL A 10 -1.49 -11.00 -8.38
N VAL A 11 -2.18 -11.43 -9.43
CA VAL A 11 -3.18 -12.51 -9.32
C VAL A 11 -2.51 -13.80 -8.85
N ALA A 12 -1.34 -14.16 -9.39
CA ALA A 12 -0.59 -15.33 -8.98
C ALA A 12 -0.15 -15.25 -7.51
N ILE A 13 0.40 -14.11 -7.05
CA ILE A 13 0.84 -13.96 -5.66
C ILE A 13 -0.35 -14.04 -4.71
N VAL A 14 -1.43 -13.33 -4.99
CA VAL A 14 -2.62 -13.32 -4.13
C VAL A 14 -3.25 -14.71 -4.06
N THR A 15 -3.35 -15.42 -5.18
CA THR A 15 -3.89 -16.79 -5.22
C THR A 15 -3.00 -17.78 -4.47
N VAL A 16 -1.68 -17.69 -4.60
CA VAL A 16 -0.74 -18.52 -3.82
C VAL A 16 -0.88 -18.25 -2.33
N LEU A 17 -0.91 -16.98 -1.90
CA LEU A 17 -1.06 -16.64 -0.48
C LEU A 17 -2.41 -17.07 0.11
N ASP A 18 -3.44 -17.12 -0.73
CA ASP A 18 -4.78 -17.54 -0.35
C ASP A 18 -4.92 -19.07 -0.25
N LEU A 19 -4.32 -19.83 -1.17
CA LEU A 19 -4.41 -21.30 -1.21
C LEU A 19 -3.35 -22.01 -0.36
N TYR A 20 -2.17 -21.41 -0.17
CA TYR A 20 -1.05 -22.11 0.47
C TYR A 20 -1.15 -22.14 1.99
N GLU A 21 -1.72 -23.20 2.55
CA GLU A 21 -2.14 -23.31 3.96
C GLU A 21 -0.97 -23.25 4.97
N ASN A 22 0.24 -23.63 4.54
CA ASN A 22 1.42 -23.64 5.40
C ASN A 22 1.82 -22.25 5.90
N ILE A 23 1.40 -21.16 5.23
CA ILE A 23 1.62 -19.80 5.72
C ILE A 23 0.49 -19.42 6.69
N PRO A 24 0.81 -19.01 7.93
CA PRO A 24 -0.22 -18.57 8.87
C PRO A 24 -1.01 -17.38 8.31
N LYS A 25 -2.33 -17.38 8.51
CA LYS A 25 -3.27 -16.37 7.97
C LYS A 25 -2.79 -14.93 8.18
N PHE A 26 -2.21 -14.65 9.35
CA PHE A 26 -1.66 -13.34 9.67
C PHE A 26 -0.54 -12.89 8.72
N TYR A 27 0.44 -13.77 8.47
CA TYR A 27 1.55 -13.46 7.58
C TYR A 27 1.09 -13.38 6.14
N ALA A 28 0.21 -14.29 5.69
CA ALA A 28 -0.36 -14.24 4.35
C ALA A 28 -1.03 -12.89 4.08
N ARG A 29 -1.80 -12.37 5.04
CA ARG A 29 -2.43 -11.04 4.94
C ARG A 29 -1.41 -9.91 4.81
N LYS A 30 -0.40 -9.85 5.67
CA LYS A 30 0.57 -8.75 5.67
C LYS A 30 1.53 -8.84 4.48
N LEU A 31 1.88 -10.03 4.02
CA LEU A 31 2.60 -10.25 2.77
C LEU A 31 1.77 -9.83 1.56
N ALA A 32 0.49 -10.20 1.50
CA ALA A 32 -0.39 -9.76 0.41
C ALA A 32 -0.48 -8.23 0.34
N HIS A 33 -0.63 -7.56 1.49
CA HIS A 33 -0.61 -6.10 1.58
C HIS A 33 0.69 -5.52 0.98
N MET A 34 1.86 -6.00 1.42
CA MET A 34 3.15 -5.49 0.95
C MET A 34 3.41 -5.77 -0.54
N PHE A 35 3.18 -7.00 -1.00
CA PHE A 35 3.44 -7.38 -2.40
C PHE A 35 2.48 -6.67 -3.35
N CYS A 36 1.20 -6.53 -3.00
CA CYS A 36 0.27 -5.73 -3.79
C CYS A 36 0.72 -4.27 -3.85
N GLY A 37 1.09 -3.67 -2.71
CA GLY A 37 1.60 -2.30 -2.66
C GLY A 37 2.84 -2.10 -3.54
N MET A 38 3.81 -3.01 -3.45
CA MET A 38 5.00 -2.98 -4.30
C MET A 38 4.66 -3.05 -5.80
N ILE A 39 3.75 -3.92 -6.20
CA ILE A 39 3.36 -4.05 -7.60
C ILE A 39 2.55 -2.82 -8.07
N ILE A 40 1.69 -2.26 -7.22
CA ILE A 40 0.99 -1.00 -7.52
C ILE A 40 1.99 0.13 -7.79
N LEU A 41 3.10 0.20 -7.04
CA LEU A 41 4.17 1.17 -7.32
C LEU A 41 4.88 0.89 -8.66
N LEU A 42 5.12 -0.38 -9.02
CA LEU A 42 5.67 -0.74 -10.33
C LEU A 42 4.71 -0.40 -11.49
N PHE A 43 3.40 -0.54 -11.27
CA PHE A 43 2.39 -0.06 -12.21
C PHE A 43 2.45 1.45 -12.36
N ASP A 44 2.54 2.19 -11.25
CA ASP A 44 2.63 3.65 -11.26
C ASP A 44 3.87 4.14 -12.05
N MET A 45 5.03 3.53 -11.80
CA MET A 45 6.26 3.83 -12.52
C MET A 45 6.13 3.53 -14.03
N SER A 46 5.55 2.38 -14.39
CA SER A 46 5.36 2.00 -15.80
C SER A 46 4.44 2.97 -16.55
N ILE A 47 3.37 3.45 -15.89
CA ILE A 47 2.44 4.45 -16.47
C ILE A 47 3.12 5.82 -16.64
N HIS A 48 3.98 6.22 -15.70
CA HIS A 48 4.68 7.50 -15.75
C HIS A 48 5.85 7.51 -16.76
N GLU A 49 6.61 6.42 -16.87
CA GLU A 49 7.68 6.27 -17.88
C GLU A 49 7.10 6.31 -19.31
N GLU A 50 5.98 5.64 -19.56
CA GLU A 50 5.33 5.64 -20.88
C GLU A 50 4.83 7.03 -21.29
N LYS A 51 4.38 7.86 -20.33
CA LYS A 51 4.00 9.26 -20.61
C LYS A 51 5.19 10.09 -21.08
N ILE A 52 6.35 9.96 -20.45
CA ILE A 52 7.57 10.71 -20.84
C ILE A 52 8.03 10.29 -22.25
N SER A 53 7.99 8.99 -22.55
CA SER A 53 8.35 8.47 -23.88
C SER A 53 7.36 8.90 -24.98
N THR A 54 6.07 9.03 -24.68
CA THR A 54 5.06 9.46 -25.67
C THR A 54 5.15 10.94 -26.02
N TYR A 55 5.67 11.81 -25.14
CA TYR A 55 5.96 13.20 -25.49
C TYR A 55 7.17 13.36 -26.43
N LEU A 56 8.10 12.39 -26.45
CA LEU A 56 9.26 12.40 -27.33
C LEU A 56 9.02 11.70 -28.68
N CYS A 57 8.06 10.77 -28.74
CA CYS A 57 7.66 10.08 -29.96
C CYS A 57 6.18 10.31 -30.26
N ALA A 58 5.87 11.49 -30.81
CA ALA A 58 4.62 11.72 -31.50
C ALA A 58 4.61 10.86 -32.78
N ASP A 59 3.83 9.77 -32.79
CA ASP A 59 3.04 9.31 -33.97
C ASP A 59 2.64 7.82 -33.99
N SER A 60 2.80 6.99 -32.93
CA SER A 60 2.33 5.58 -33.06
C SER A 60 1.79 4.82 -31.84
N CYS A 61 1.85 5.33 -30.60
CA CYS A 61 1.56 4.49 -29.41
C CYS A 61 0.55 5.11 -28.43
N VAL A 62 -0.66 5.44 -28.88
CA VAL A 62 -1.69 6.07 -28.02
C VAL A 62 -2.48 5.05 -27.17
N ASN A 63 -2.39 3.74 -27.44
CA ASN A 63 -3.32 2.76 -26.87
C ASN A 63 -2.85 1.96 -25.64
N GLN A 64 -1.57 1.98 -25.22
CA GLN A 64 -1.12 1.15 -24.09
C GLN A 64 -1.47 1.73 -22.71
N ASN A 65 -1.47 3.06 -22.58
CA ASN A 65 -1.59 3.76 -21.30
C ASN A 65 -2.97 3.56 -20.60
N SER A 66 -4.04 3.28 -21.36
CA SER A 66 -5.39 3.10 -20.81
C SER A 66 -5.57 1.77 -20.07
N TYR A 67 -4.90 0.69 -20.50
CA TYR A 67 -5.15 -0.65 -19.97
C TYR A 67 -4.62 -0.85 -18.54
N CYS A 68 -3.48 -0.25 -18.20
CA CYS A 68 -2.87 -0.37 -16.87
C CYS A 68 -3.81 0.17 -15.77
N VAL A 69 -4.49 1.29 -16.05
CA VAL A 69 -5.50 1.89 -15.18
C VAL A 69 -6.63 0.90 -14.88
N TYR A 70 -7.17 0.28 -15.93
CA TYR A 70 -8.27 -0.67 -15.80
C TYR A 70 -7.86 -1.89 -14.98
N PHE A 71 -6.61 -2.38 -15.10
CA PHE A 71 -6.15 -3.49 -14.29
C PHE A 71 -6.14 -3.18 -12.79
N ILE A 72 -5.71 -1.97 -12.39
CA ILE A 72 -5.75 -1.56 -10.97
C ILE A 72 -7.18 -1.54 -10.45
N TYR A 73 -8.11 -0.94 -11.21
CA TYR A 73 -9.52 -0.93 -10.83
C TYR A 73 -10.14 -2.33 -10.80
N ILE A 74 -9.79 -3.21 -11.74
CA ILE A 74 -10.25 -4.60 -11.76
C ILE A 74 -9.76 -5.32 -10.49
N ILE A 75 -8.48 -5.17 -10.12
CA ILE A 75 -7.94 -5.76 -8.88
C ILE A 75 -8.67 -5.21 -7.64
N ALA A 76 -8.89 -3.90 -7.58
CA ALA A 76 -9.57 -3.26 -6.45
C ALA A 76 -11.03 -3.74 -6.33
N VAL A 77 -11.79 -3.74 -7.42
CA VAL A 77 -13.20 -4.16 -7.42
C VAL A 77 -13.32 -5.64 -7.11
N THR A 78 -12.51 -6.50 -7.75
CA THR A 78 -12.56 -7.94 -7.51
C THR A 78 -12.17 -8.30 -6.08
N SER A 79 -11.16 -7.65 -5.50
CA SER A 79 -10.76 -7.89 -4.10
C SER A 79 -11.82 -7.42 -3.10
N VAL A 80 -12.48 -6.27 -3.35
CA VAL A 80 -13.60 -5.79 -2.52
C VAL A 80 -14.80 -6.72 -2.61
N LEU A 81 -15.23 -7.10 -3.83
CA LEU A 81 -16.33 -8.04 -4.03
C LEU A 81 -16.04 -9.38 -3.34
N ARG A 82 -14.80 -9.86 -3.44
CA ARG A 82 -14.37 -11.10 -2.82
C ARG A 82 -14.50 -11.06 -1.30
N CYS A 83 -14.28 -9.93 -0.64
CA CYS A 83 -14.52 -9.77 0.80
C CYS A 83 -15.99 -9.97 1.23
N PHE A 84 -16.96 -9.84 0.31
CA PHE A 84 -18.39 -10.04 0.61
C PHE A 84 -18.90 -11.43 0.20
N TYR A 85 -18.50 -11.95 -0.96
CA TYR A 85 -19.02 -13.22 -1.47
C TYR A 85 -18.19 -14.45 -1.06
N TYR A 86 -16.87 -14.37 -1.18
CA TYR A 86 -15.94 -15.49 -0.94
C TYR A 86 -14.66 -14.96 -0.30
N PRO A 87 -14.68 -14.66 1.02
CA PRO A 87 -13.57 -13.97 1.67
C PRO A 87 -12.27 -14.76 1.51
N PHE A 88 -11.16 -14.04 1.32
CA PHE A 88 -9.83 -14.62 1.33
C PHE A 88 -9.60 -15.44 2.60
N ARG A 89 -8.82 -16.52 2.53
CA ARG A 89 -8.43 -17.34 3.69
C ARG A 89 -7.87 -16.51 4.84
N PHE A 90 -7.15 -15.44 4.49
CA PHE A 90 -6.49 -14.52 5.41
C PHE A 90 -7.32 -13.26 5.73
N GLY A 91 -8.51 -13.11 5.13
CA GLY A 91 -9.47 -12.04 5.38
C GLY A 91 -10.67 -12.54 6.18
N ALA A 92 -11.48 -11.60 6.68
CA ALA A 92 -12.79 -11.87 7.25
C ALA A 92 -13.92 -11.40 6.32
N TYR A 93 -15.16 -11.81 6.59
CA TYR A 93 -16.33 -11.23 5.93
C TYR A 93 -16.37 -9.72 6.18
N ALA A 94 -16.54 -8.93 5.13
CA ALA A 94 -16.51 -7.46 5.17
C ALA A 94 -15.24 -6.90 5.86
N ASP A 95 -14.07 -7.46 5.51
CA ASP A 95 -12.78 -7.01 6.08
C ASP A 95 -12.49 -5.54 5.75
N LYS A 96 -12.72 -4.68 6.74
CA LYS A 96 -12.55 -3.23 6.63
C LYS A 96 -11.15 -2.85 6.16
N GLY A 97 -10.11 -3.58 6.57
CA GLY A 97 -8.74 -3.25 6.20
C GLY A 97 -8.48 -3.44 4.70
N ILE A 98 -8.94 -4.56 4.13
CA ILE A 98 -8.78 -4.85 2.70
C ILE A 98 -9.65 -3.88 1.87
N ILE A 99 -10.88 -3.62 2.32
CA ILE A 99 -11.80 -2.72 1.62
C ILE A 99 -11.24 -1.30 1.58
N ILE A 100 -10.85 -0.76 2.74
CA ILE A 100 -10.31 0.60 2.87
C ILE A 100 -9.02 0.76 2.08
N TYR A 101 -8.12 -0.23 2.14
CA TYR A 101 -6.89 -0.24 1.36
C TYR A 101 -7.16 -0.05 -0.14
N ASN A 102 -8.05 -0.88 -0.71
CA ASN A 102 -8.36 -0.83 -2.14
C ASN A 102 -9.11 0.46 -2.52
N ILE A 103 -9.95 0.99 -1.63
CA ILE A 103 -10.62 2.29 -1.84
C ILE A 103 -9.59 3.43 -1.88
N ILE A 104 -8.65 3.49 -0.92
CA ILE A 104 -7.61 4.53 -0.87
C ILE A 104 -6.77 4.49 -2.15
N VAL A 105 -6.26 3.32 -2.54
CA VAL A 105 -5.46 3.16 -3.77
C VAL A 105 -6.25 3.61 -5.00
N SER A 106 -7.52 3.20 -5.10
CA SER A 106 -8.40 3.59 -6.22
C SER A 106 -8.67 5.10 -6.24
N LEU A 107 -8.85 5.74 -5.08
CA LEU A 107 -9.04 7.19 -4.97
C LEU A 107 -7.81 7.97 -5.39
N PHE A 108 -6.61 7.55 -4.95
CA PHE A 108 -5.37 8.18 -5.41
C PHE A 108 -5.23 8.08 -6.93
N PHE A 109 -5.57 6.93 -7.50
CA PHE A 109 -5.57 6.74 -8.94
C PHE A 109 -6.61 7.64 -9.65
N PHE A 110 -7.82 7.74 -9.11
CA PHE A 110 -8.91 8.56 -9.64
C PHE A 110 -8.53 10.05 -9.67
N PHE A 111 -7.94 10.57 -8.59
CA PHE A 111 -7.46 11.95 -8.51
C PHE A 111 -6.12 12.17 -9.22
N LYS A 112 -5.55 11.14 -9.88
CA LYS A 112 -4.24 11.19 -10.56
C LYS A 112 -3.11 11.64 -9.63
N LEU A 113 -3.21 11.29 -8.35
CA LEU A 113 -2.18 11.53 -7.35
C LEU A 113 -1.07 10.48 -7.49
N ARG A 114 0.15 10.88 -7.16
CA ARG A 114 1.34 10.01 -7.24
C ARG A 114 1.25 8.91 -6.17
N LEU A 115 1.26 7.65 -6.58
CA LEU A 115 1.05 6.52 -5.66
C LEU A 115 2.25 6.25 -4.76
N TYR A 116 3.45 6.68 -5.15
CA TYR A 116 4.63 6.55 -4.29
C TYR A 116 4.48 7.28 -2.95
N VAL A 117 3.56 8.24 -2.82
CA VAL A 117 3.29 8.89 -1.54
C VAL A 117 2.69 7.90 -0.52
N LEU A 118 2.05 6.84 -0.99
CA LEU A 118 1.48 5.78 -0.15
C LEU A 118 2.50 4.71 0.26
N THR A 119 3.77 4.81 -0.14
CA THR A 119 4.81 3.84 0.22
C THR A 119 4.86 3.54 1.73
N PRO A 120 4.71 4.50 2.67
CA PRO A 120 4.77 4.16 4.09
C PRO A 120 3.59 3.29 4.52
N ILE A 121 2.44 3.39 3.88
CA ILE A 121 1.26 2.58 4.19
C ILE A 121 1.47 1.14 3.71
N PHE A 122 2.08 0.98 2.53
CA PHE A 122 2.34 -0.33 1.95
C PHE A 122 3.38 -1.14 2.71
N PHE A 123 4.32 -0.49 3.40
CA PHE A 123 5.44 -1.17 4.05
C PHE A 123 5.47 -0.98 5.57
N ALA A 124 5.26 0.22 6.09
CA ALA A 124 5.43 0.49 7.53
C ALA A 124 4.37 -0.21 8.39
N ASP A 125 3.07 -0.16 8.02
CA ASP A 125 2.01 -0.92 8.72
C ASP A 125 2.30 -2.43 8.78
N PRO A 126 2.47 -3.13 7.64
CA PRO A 126 2.66 -4.56 7.68
C PRO A 126 3.96 -4.97 8.39
N MET A 127 5.04 -4.22 8.25
CA MET A 127 6.29 -4.50 8.97
C MET A 127 6.16 -4.27 10.48
N ALA A 128 5.50 -3.17 10.89
CA ALA A 128 5.23 -2.91 12.30
C ALA A 128 4.41 -4.04 12.95
N ALA A 129 3.39 -4.54 12.23
CA ALA A 129 2.58 -5.65 12.70
C ALA A 129 3.36 -6.97 12.77
N ILE A 130 4.21 -7.26 11.77
CA ILE A 130 5.04 -8.47 11.74
C ILE A 130 6.05 -8.46 12.90
N VAL A 131 6.80 -7.38 13.05
CA VAL A 131 7.79 -7.25 14.14
C VAL A 131 7.09 -7.25 15.49
N GLY A 132 5.99 -6.50 15.63
CA GLY A 132 5.26 -6.44 16.90
C GLY A 132 4.67 -7.79 17.34
N ARG A 133 4.33 -8.66 16.39
CA ARG A 133 3.89 -10.03 16.71
C ARG A 133 5.04 -10.93 17.16
N ASN A 134 6.23 -10.77 16.58
CA ASN A 134 7.41 -11.56 16.93
C ASN A 134 8.09 -11.10 18.23
N PHE A 135 7.94 -9.83 18.59
CA PHE A 135 8.50 -9.23 19.81
C PHE A 135 7.41 -8.61 20.70
N PRO A 136 6.64 -9.44 21.45
CA PRO A 136 5.48 -9.00 22.23
C PRO A 136 5.83 -8.36 23.58
N THR A 137 7.10 -8.36 24.00
CA THR A 137 7.53 -8.08 25.38
C THR A 137 7.16 -6.70 25.92
N TYR A 138 7.13 -5.67 25.08
CA TYR A 138 6.84 -4.30 25.51
C TYR A 138 5.62 -3.75 24.77
N SER A 139 4.42 -4.09 25.22
CA SER A 139 3.18 -3.49 24.71
C SER A 139 3.01 -2.07 25.23
N ILE A 140 2.79 -1.10 24.34
CA ILE A 140 2.57 0.31 24.71
C ILE A 140 1.07 0.60 24.77
N TYR A 141 0.35 0.28 23.69
CA TYR A 141 -1.06 0.61 23.54
C TYR A 141 -1.83 -0.57 22.97
N LYS A 142 -2.77 -1.10 23.75
CA LYS A 142 -3.53 -2.33 23.41
C LYS A 142 -2.56 -3.47 23.07
N LYS A 143 -2.56 -3.93 21.81
CA LYS A 143 -1.69 -5.00 21.29
C LYS A 143 -0.50 -4.47 20.47
N LYS A 144 -0.30 -3.15 20.38
CA LYS A 144 0.82 -2.53 19.67
C LYS A 144 2.04 -2.50 20.60
N THR A 145 3.19 -2.92 20.08
CA THR A 145 4.44 -3.05 20.85
C THR A 145 5.43 -1.96 20.50
N LEU A 146 6.34 -1.66 21.42
CA LEU A 146 7.42 -0.68 21.23
C LEU A 146 8.27 -1.04 20.00
N GLN A 147 8.61 -2.32 19.83
CA GLN A 147 9.37 -2.79 18.68
C GLN A 147 8.59 -2.63 17.37
N GLY A 148 7.27 -2.89 17.38
CA GLY A 148 6.41 -2.65 16.24
C GLY A 148 6.36 -1.16 15.87
N THR A 149 6.15 -0.28 16.86
CA THR A 149 6.12 1.17 16.62
C THR A 149 7.45 1.74 16.16
N LEU A 150 8.57 1.26 16.72
CA LEU A 150 9.91 1.65 16.26
C LEU A 150 10.13 1.21 14.81
N THR A 151 9.68 0.00 14.46
CA THR A 151 9.73 -0.49 13.08
C THR A 151 8.89 0.39 12.16
N CYS A 152 7.68 0.78 12.57
CA CYS A 152 6.85 1.72 11.81
C CYS A 152 7.58 3.04 11.56
N PHE A 153 8.24 3.58 12.58
CA PHE A 153 9.01 4.82 12.48
C PHE A 153 10.19 4.69 11.50
N PHE A 154 11.03 3.66 11.64
CA PHE A 154 12.19 3.48 10.75
C PHE A 154 11.80 3.13 9.31
N VAL A 155 10.81 2.26 9.12
CA VAL A 155 10.34 1.91 7.77
C VAL A 155 9.68 3.12 7.11
N SER A 156 8.94 3.95 7.84
CA SER A 156 8.38 5.19 7.28
C SER A 156 9.48 6.21 6.95
N LEU A 157 10.52 6.38 7.78
CA LEU A 157 11.68 7.22 7.43
C LEU A 157 12.30 6.83 6.08
N ILE A 158 12.48 5.53 5.84
CA ILE A 158 13.03 5.02 4.57
C ILE A 158 12.04 5.16 3.42
N SER A 159 10.75 4.90 3.69
CA SER A 159 9.69 4.94 2.67
C SER A 159 9.43 6.35 2.13
N LEU A 160 9.75 7.38 2.91
CA LEU A 160 9.64 8.80 2.55
C LEU A 160 10.82 9.33 1.72
N TYR A 161 11.45 8.47 0.91
CA TYR A 161 12.64 8.79 0.09
C TYR A 161 12.46 9.99 -0.85
N TYR A 162 11.21 10.32 -1.20
CA TYR A 162 10.88 11.42 -2.11
C TYR A 162 10.84 12.80 -1.42
N VAL A 163 10.92 12.85 -0.09
CA VAL A 163 10.91 14.10 0.68
C VAL A 163 12.35 14.61 0.82
N GLY A 164 12.66 15.76 0.23
CA GLY A 164 14.03 16.31 0.27
C GLY A 164 14.48 16.86 1.63
N ASN A 165 13.56 17.26 2.51
CA ASN A 165 13.89 17.86 3.80
C ASN A 165 13.87 16.82 4.94
N TYR A 166 15.03 16.59 5.56
CA TYR A 166 15.19 15.65 6.68
C TYR A 166 14.28 15.96 7.88
N LEU A 167 14.03 17.23 8.19
CA LEU A 167 13.12 17.60 9.29
C LEU A 167 11.68 17.23 8.96
N HIS A 168 11.26 17.43 7.70
CA HIS A 168 9.93 17.02 7.25
C HIS A 168 9.78 15.51 7.29
N ILE A 169 10.80 14.76 6.85
CA ILE A 169 10.83 13.29 6.94
C ILE A 169 10.63 12.84 8.39
N LEU A 170 11.35 13.45 9.34
CA LEU A 170 11.26 13.08 10.76
C LEU A 170 9.89 13.40 11.36
N ILE A 171 9.36 14.61 11.11
CA ILE A 171 8.03 14.99 11.61
C ILE A 171 6.96 14.08 11.01
N LEU A 172 7.07 13.78 9.73
CA LEU A 172 6.07 13.01 9.01
C LEU A 172 6.13 11.52 9.39
N SER A 173 7.31 10.93 9.52
CA SER A 173 7.47 9.55 10.04
C SER A 173 6.96 9.41 11.47
N LEU A 174 7.21 10.42 12.32
CA LEU A 174 6.69 10.45 13.68
C LEU A 174 5.16 10.55 13.69
N SER A 175 4.58 11.43 12.85
CA SER A 175 3.13 11.54 12.72
C SER A 175 2.47 10.26 12.20
N LEU A 176 3.09 9.58 11.22
CA LEU A 176 2.65 8.30 10.69
C LEU A 176 2.65 7.21 11.77
N CYS A 177 3.74 7.13 12.54
CA CYS A 177 3.87 6.20 13.65
C CYS A 177 2.80 6.44 14.73
N LEU A 178 2.52 7.70 15.08
CA LEU A 178 1.46 8.03 16.03
C LEU A 178 0.07 7.63 15.49
N MET A 179 -0.21 7.90 14.22
CA MET A 179 -1.48 7.51 13.60
C MET A 179 -1.63 5.98 13.49
N GLU A 180 -0.55 5.24 13.25
CA GLU A 180 -0.54 3.77 13.29
C GLU A 180 -0.82 3.23 14.70
N LEU A 181 -0.18 3.82 15.71
CA LEU A 181 -0.29 3.39 17.10
C LEU A 181 -1.71 3.57 17.64
N PHE A 182 -2.32 4.72 17.36
CA PHE A 182 -3.66 5.06 17.84
C PHE A 182 -4.79 4.64 16.88
N GLY A 183 -4.48 4.31 15.62
CA GLY A 183 -5.48 4.12 14.58
C GLY A 183 -6.31 2.85 14.66
N GLY A 184 -5.91 1.89 15.49
CA GLY A 184 -6.69 0.69 15.76
C GLY A 184 -6.96 -0.13 14.49
N THR A 185 -8.22 -0.33 14.12
CA THR A 185 -8.60 -1.07 12.90
C THR A 185 -8.62 -0.21 11.64
N PHE A 186 -8.47 1.10 11.79
CA PHE A 186 -8.47 2.09 10.72
C PHE A 186 -7.09 2.74 10.57
N ASP A 187 -6.04 2.07 11.05
CA ASP A 187 -4.65 2.53 11.01
C ASP A 187 -4.21 2.89 9.58
N ASN A 188 -4.48 2.03 8.60
CA ASN A 188 -4.17 2.32 7.19
C ASN A 188 -4.83 3.62 6.67
N PHE A 189 -6.07 3.90 7.09
CA PHE A 189 -6.76 5.13 6.71
C PHE A 189 -6.18 6.34 7.44
N LEU A 190 -5.91 6.21 8.73
CA LEU A 190 -5.42 7.31 9.55
C LEU A 190 -4.00 7.73 9.18
N MET A 191 -3.15 6.79 8.77
CA MET A 191 -1.82 7.08 8.21
C MET A 191 -1.88 7.91 6.92
N CYS A 192 -3.00 7.92 6.20
CA CYS A 192 -3.15 8.77 5.01
C CYS A 192 -3.21 10.27 5.36
N PHE A 193 -3.76 10.66 6.52
CA PHE A 193 -3.95 12.07 6.86
C PHE A 193 -2.64 12.89 6.85
N PRO A 194 -1.57 12.50 7.56
CA PRO A 194 -0.32 13.26 7.53
C PRO A 194 0.29 13.33 6.12
N LEU A 195 0.13 12.27 5.31
CA LEU A 195 0.58 12.27 3.92
C LEU A 195 -0.21 13.26 3.06
N PHE A 196 -1.54 13.27 3.16
CA PHE A 196 -2.39 14.20 2.43
C PHE A 196 -2.15 15.65 2.83
N ILE A 197 -2.03 15.93 4.13
CA ILE A 197 -1.70 17.26 4.64
C ILE A 197 -0.38 17.72 4.03
N TYR A 198 0.64 16.86 4.05
CA TYR A 198 1.93 17.18 3.49
C TYR A 198 1.88 17.43 1.97
N MET A 199 1.16 16.59 1.22
CA MET A 199 0.95 16.80 -0.22
C MET A 199 0.29 18.15 -0.52
N MET A 200 -0.71 18.55 0.25
CA MET A 200 -1.46 19.79 0.05
C MET A 200 -0.58 21.04 0.25
N PHE A 201 0.35 21.01 1.22
CA PHE A 201 1.19 22.17 1.54
C PHE A 201 2.51 22.21 0.75
N PHE A 202 3.06 21.06 0.37
CA PHE A 202 4.41 20.97 -0.20
C PHE A 202 4.44 20.42 -1.63
N ASN A 203 3.29 20.22 -2.28
CA ASN A 203 3.14 19.84 -3.70
C ASN A 203 4.13 18.76 -4.15
N VAL A 204 3.97 17.58 -3.57
CA VAL A 204 4.84 16.41 -3.80
C VAL A 204 4.26 15.44 -4.80
#